data_AF-A0A2W5T884-F1
#
_entry.id   AF-A0A2W5T884-F1
#
_cell.length_a   1.000
_cell.length_b   1.000
_cell.length_c   1.000
_cell.angle_alpha   90.00
_cell.angle_beta   90.00
_cell.angle_gamma   90.00
#
_symmetry.space_group_name_H-M   'P 1'
#
loop_
_entity.id
_entity.type
_entity.pdbx_description
1 polymer ?
#
loop_
_entity_poly.entity_id
_entity_poly.type
_entity_poly.pdbx_seq_one_letter_code
_entity_poly.pdbx_strand_id
1 'polypeptide(L)'
;MTALVLVLLVIGARQEPGTVTLKNGTIVKTVKEGTGPTPGPKDVVSLQYRAKLPDDTVLAETKREEKPVSAALDSYCPCLAEGLQRVKSGGSVNLVCPPSTLEGAPVKGTRLPKNATVIIEVELVDVAAPK
;
A
#
# COMPACT_ATOMS: atom_id res chain seq x y z
N MET A 1 14.84 9.44 -17.27
CA MET A 1 13.43 9.89 -17.23
C MET A 1 12.92 9.68 -15.82
N THR A 2 12.86 10.80 -15.09
CA THR A 2 12.01 11.07 -13.90
C THR A 2 11.99 10.07 -12.75
N ALA A 3 13.02 10.15 -11.89
CA ALA A 3 12.88 9.82 -10.48
C ALA A 3 11.96 10.87 -9.84
N LEU A 4 10.73 10.45 -9.51
CA LEU A 4 9.69 11.28 -8.94
C LEU A 4 9.95 11.51 -7.45
N VAL A 5 10.51 12.69 -7.15
CA VAL A 5 10.15 13.62 -6.07
C VAL A 5 9.78 13.02 -4.71
N LEU A 6 10.77 13.11 -3.81
CA LEU A 6 10.71 13.78 -2.51
C LEU A 6 9.60 13.37 -1.51
N VAL A 7 10.03 12.64 -0.48
CA VAL A 7 9.39 12.57 0.83
C VAL A 7 9.26 13.99 1.39
N LEU A 8 8.06 14.58 1.29
CA LEU A 8 7.72 15.80 2.02
C LEU A 8 7.13 15.40 3.37
N LEU A 9 7.97 15.58 4.40
CA LEU A 9 7.59 15.76 5.78
C LEU A 9 6.38 16.71 5.88
N VAL A 10 5.38 16.23 6.62
CA VAL A 10 4.37 16.95 7.41
C VAL A 10 4.37 18.48 7.23
N ILE A 11 3.18 19.01 6.89
CA ILE A 11 2.76 20.43 6.75
C ILE A 11 2.83 20.96 5.30
N GLY A 12 1.70 20.86 4.59
CA GLY A 12 1.47 21.54 3.30
C GLY A 12 1.24 20.58 2.13
N ALA A 13 0.07 19.92 2.12
CA ALA A 13 -0.36 19.05 1.01
C ALA A 13 -0.53 19.87 -0.28
N ARG A 14 0.55 20.02 -1.05
CA ARG A 14 0.46 20.35 -2.46
C ARG A 14 -0.07 19.08 -3.13
N GLN A 15 -1.37 19.09 -3.45
CA GLN A 15 -2.08 17.94 -4.01
C GLN A 15 -1.36 17.48 -5.29
N GLU A 16 -0.55 16.43 -5.15
CA GLU A 16 -0.08 15.69 -6.31
C GLU A 16 -1.30 15.03 -6.97
N PRO A 17 -1.46 15.14 -8.29
CA PRO A 17 -2.58 14.51 -8.97
C PRO A 17 -2.57 13.00 -8.70
N GLY A 18 -3.71 12.47 -8.27
CA GLY A 18 -3.85 11.06 -7.89
C GLY A 18 -3.54 10.74 -6.42
N THR A 19 -3.33 11.76 -5.56
CA THR A 19 -3.14 11.56 -4.13
C THR A 19 -4.42 11.86 -3.32
N VAL A 20 -4.78 10.95 -2.41
CA VAL A 20 -5.93 11.06 -1.51
C VAL A 20 -5.49 10.72 -0.09
N THR A 21 -5.91 11.52 0.91
CA THR A 21 -5.71 11.20 2.33
C THR A 21 -6.99 10.58 2.90
N LEU A 22 -6.87 9.40 3.50
CA LEU A 22 -7.96 8.68 4.15
C LEU A 22 -8.19 9.18 5.58
N LYS A 23 -9.34 8.84 6.16
CA LYS A 23 -9.70 9.25 7.53
C LYS A 23 -8.74 8.73 8.60
N ASN A 24 -8.13 7.56 8.36
CA ASN A 24 -7.15 6.95 9.24
C ASN A 24 -5.73 7.56 9.11
N GLY A 25 -5.56 8.57 8.25
CA GLY A 25 -4.29 9.24 7.97
C GLY A 25 -3.42 8.58 6.90
N THR A 26 -3.84 7.44 6.33
CA THR A 26 -3.16 6.83 5.19
C THR A 26 -3.24 7.75 3.97
N ILE A 27 -2.09 7.96 3.32
CA ILE A 27 -2.04 8.67 2.04
C ILE A 27 -1.94 7.64 0.93
N VAL A 28 -2.85 7.73 -0.02
CA VAL A 28 -2.95 6.85 -1.19
C VAL A 28 -2.52 7.66 -2.41
N LYS A 29 -1.47 7.24 -3.11
CA LYS A 29 -1.03 7.85 -4.37
C LYS A 29 -1.16 6.82 -5.49
N THR A 30 -2.17 6.96 -6.32
CA THR A 30 -2.37 6.08 -7.48
C THR A 30 -1.25 6.31 -8.48
N VAL A 31 -0.52 5.25 -8.82
CA VAL A 31 0.54 5.24 -9.83
C VAL A 31 -0.04 4.78 -11.17
N LYS A 32 -0.92 3.77 -11.14
CA LYS A 32 -1.67 3.26 -12.29
C LYS A 32 -3.07 2.88 -11.84
N GLU A 33 -4.10 3.37 -12.52
CA GLU A 33 -5.50 3.18 -12.08
C GLU A 33 -5.94 1.71 -12.06
N GLY A 34 -5.48 0.92 -13.04
CA GLY A 34 -6.00 -0.42 -13.29
C GLY A 34 -7.31 -0.39 -14.09
N THR A 35 -7.80 -1.56 -14.51
CA THR A 35 -9.00 -1.67 -15.36
C THR A 35 -9.99 -2.73 -14.87
N GLY A 36 -9.60 -3.54 -13.88
CA GLY A 36 -10.46 -4.57 -13.32
C GLY A 36 -11.36 -4.07 -12.18
N PRO A 37 -11.91 -5.00 -11.38
CA PRO A 37 -12.73 -4.66 -10.23
C PRO A 37 -11.93 -3.93 -9.15
N THR A 38 -12.61 -3.09 -8.38
CA THR A 38 -12.08 -2.52 -7.13
C THR A 38 -12.30 -3.51 -6.00
N PRO A 39 -11.29 -3.82 -5.15
CA PRO A 39 -11.46 -4.72 -4.02
C PRO A 39 -12.55 -4.25 -3.05
N GLY A 40 -13.42 -5.16 -2.66
CA GLY A 40 -14.24 -5.05 -1.46
C GLY A 40 -13.45 -5.44 -0.20
N PRO A 41 -13.96 -5.09 1.00
CA PRO A 41 -13.23 -5.28 2.26
C PRO A 41 -12.95 -6.75 2.63
N LYS A 42 -13.69 -7.70 2.05
CA LYS A 42 -13.56 -9.14 2.31
C LYS A 42 -13.02 -9.93 1.11
N ASP A 43 -12.70 -9.24 0.02
CA ASP A 43 -12.20 -9.89 -1.18
C ASP A 43 -10.79 -10.43 -0.94
N VAL A 44 -10.43 -11.46 -1.70
CA VAL A 44 -9.06 -11.95 -1.78
C VAL A 44 -8.33 -11.11 -2.81
N VAL A 45 -7.24 -10.47 -2.38
CA VAL A 45 -6.38 -9.68 -3.26
C VAL A 45 -5.08 -10.42 -3.51
N SER A 46 -4.60 -10.37 -4.76
CA SER A 46 -3.26 -10.84 -5.14
C SER A 46 -2.38 -9.65 -5.43
N LEU A 47 -1.24 -9.53 -4.73
CA LEU A 47 -0.40 -8.36 -4.79
C LEU A 47 1.09 -8.69 -4.89
N GLN A 48 1.81 -7.81 -5.58
CA GLN A 48 3.26 -7.65 -5.46
C GLN A 48 3.49 -6.38 -4.67
N TYR A 49 4.44 -6.38 -3.73
CA TYR A 49 4.67 -5.21 -2.89
C TYR A 49 6.12 -5.04 -2.47
N ARG A 50 6.44 -3.80 -2.08
CA ARG A 50 7.67 -3.42 -1.39
C ARG A 50 7.35 -2.45 -0.27
N ALA A 51 7.64 -2.82 0.96
CA ALA A 51 7.47 -2.01 2.15
C ALA A 51 8.82 -1.49 2.63
N LYS A 52 8.94 -0.18 2.81
CA LYS A 52 10.19 0.49 3.18
C LYS A 52 9.96 1.64 4.16
N LEU A 53 11.01 1.99 4.90
CA LEU A 53 11.07 3.23 5.66
C LEU A 53 11.35 4.43 4.75
N PRO A 54 11.15 5.68 5.21
CA PRO A 54 11.42 6.88 4.41
C PRO A 54 12.89 7.09 4.04
N ASP A 55 13.81 6.38 4.69
CA ASP A 55 15.24 6.34 4.37
C ASP A 55 15.60 5.23 3.34
N ASP A 56 14.59 4.66 2.68
CA ASP A 56 14.68 3.52 1.75
C ASP A 56 15.12 2.18 2.37
N THR A 57 15.22 2.08 3.70
CA THR A 57 15.42 0.78 4.36
C THR A 57 14.26 -0.15 4.05
N VAL A 58 14.52 -1.22 3.30
CA VAL A 58 13.50 -2.22 2.94
C VAL A 58 13.20 -3.08 4.16
N LEU A 59 11.92 -3.15 4.49
CA LEU A 59 11.41 -3.92 5.60
C LEU A 59 10.89 -5.30 5.17
N ALA A 60 10.29 -5.35 3.98
CA ALA A 60 9.79 -6.56 3.34
C ALA A 60 9.47 -6.28 1.87
N GLU A 61 9.61 -7.28 1.01
CA GLU A 61 9.22 -7.20 -0.40
C GLU A 61 8.87 -8.58 -0.95
N THR A 62 7.98 -8.61 -1.94
CA THR A 62 7.80 -9.80 -2.77
C THR A 62 8.86 -9.78 -3.86
N LYS A 63 9.60 -10.88 -4.07
CA LYS A 63 10.59 -10.91 -5.16
C LYS A 63 9.86 -11.04 -6.49
N ARG A 64 10.40 -10.35 -7.51
CA ARG A 64 9.79 -10.29 -8.85
C ARG A 64 9.59 -11.66 -9.52
N GLU A 65 10.44 -12.62 -9.20
CA GLU A 65 10.39 -14.00 -9.72
C GLU A 65 9.39 -14.89 -8.95
N GLU A 66 8.93 -14.43 -7.78
CA GLU A 66 7.98 -15.15 -6.95
C GLU A 66 6.54 -14.81 -7.36
N LYS A 67 5.63 -15.74 -7.05
CA LYS A 67 4.20 -15.53 -7.28
C LYS A 67 3.68 -14.38 -6.40
N PRO A 68 2.67 -13.61 -6.87
CA PRO A 68 2.00 -12.62 -6.03
C PRO A 68 1.48 -13.25 -4.74
N VAL A 69 1.51 -12.47 -3.65
CA VAL A 69 0.96 -12.90 -2.36
C VAL A 69 -0.55 -12.70 -2.39
N SER A 70 -1.29 -13.75 -2.03
CA SER A 70 -2.76 -13.72 -2.01
C SER A 70 -3.28 -13.93 -0.59
N ALA A 71 -4.11 -13.00 -0.11
CA ALA A 71 -4.81 -13.11 1.17
C ALA A 71 -6.09 -12.27 1.16
N ALA A 72 -6.97 -12.52 2.13
CA ALA A 72 -8.15 -11.68 2.35
C ALA A 72 -7.72 -10.25 2.71
N LEU A 73 -8.38 -9.24 2.14
CA LEU A 73 -7.97 -7.85 2.28
C LEU A 73 -8.00 -7.37 3.75
N ASP A 74 -8.96 -7.86 4.52
CA ASP A 74 -9.12 -7.58 5.95
C ASP A 74 -8.08 -8.26 6.86
N SER A 75 -7.25 -9.17 6.31
CA SER A 75 -6.14 -9.79 7.05
C SER A 75 -4.86 -8.94 7.06
N TYR A 76 -4.79 -7.90 6.23
CA TYR A 76 -3.68 -6.95 6.20
C TYR A 76 -3.89 -5.81 7.21
N CYS A 77 -2.82 -5.02 7.43
CA CYS A 77 -2.91 -3.83 8.28
C CYS A 77 -3.92 -2.80 7.72
N PRO A 78 -4.51 -1.94 8.57
CA PRO A 78 -5.50 -0.94 8.15
C PRO A 78 -5.06 -0.08 6.96
N CYS A 79 -3.77 0.24 6.85
CA CYS A 79 -3.24 1.01 5.73
C CYS A 79 -3.48 0.33 4.38
N LEU A 80 -3.15 -0.96 4.28
CA LEU A 80 -3.36 -1.77 3.07
C LEU A 80 -4.84 -2.03 2.83
N ALA A 81 -5.56 -2.42 3.89
CA ALA A 81 -6.97 -2.78 3.82
C ALA A 81 -7.84 -1.64 3.29
N GLU A 82 -7.62 -0.40 3.74
CA GLU A 82 -8.36 0.76 3.26
C GLU A 82 -7.76 1.37 1.98
N GLY A 83 -6.43 1.36 1.85
CA GLY A 83 -5.72 1.93 0.71
C GLY A 83 -6.04 1.21 -0.61
N LEU A 84 -6.10 -0.12 -0.60
CA LEU A 84 -6.36 -0.90 -1.82
C LEU A 84 -7.82 -0.80 -2.31
N GLN A 85 -8.76 -0.37 -1.47
CA GLN A 85 -10.14 -0.07 -1.90
C GLN A 85 -10.24 1.21 -2.76
N ARG A 86 -9.11 1.86 -3.07
CA ARG A 86 -9.01 3.05 -3.92
C ARG A 86 -8.36 2.80 -5.29
N VAL A 87 -7.96 1.56 -5.57
CA VAL A 87 -7.31 1.17 -6.83
C VAL A 87 -8.02 -0.04 -7.44
N LYS A 88 -8.03 -0.14 -8.77
CA LYS A 88 -8.60 -1.28 -9.48
C LYS A 88 -7.55 -2.36 -9.70
N SER A 89 -8.01 -3.60 -9.85
CA SER A 89 -7.17 -4.71 -10.31
C SER A 89 -6.42 -4.35 -11.60
N GLY A 90 -5.16 -4.76 -11.69
CA GLY A 90 -4.18 -4.38 -12.72
C GLY A 90 -3.55 -2.99 -12.52
N GLY A 91 -3.87 -2.31 -11.42
CA GLY A 91 -3.36 -1.00 -11.03
C GLY A 91 -2.18 -1.08 -10.05
N SER A 92 -1.60 0.08 -9.76
CA SER A 92 -0.53 0.21 -8.77
C SER A 92 -0.66 1.51 -7.98
N VAL A 93 -0.21 1.46 -6.72
CA VAL A 93 -0.40 2.53 -5.74
C VAL A 93 0.78 2.60 -4.78
N ASN A 94 1.12 3.81 -4.35
CA ASN A 94 2.03 4.04 -3.24
C ASN A 94 1.20 4.47 -2.02
N LEU A 95 1.36 3.74 -0.92
CA LEU A 95 0.70 4.01 0.35
C LEU A 95 1.72 4.58 1.34
N VAL A 96 1.39 5.71 1.97
CA VAL A 96 2.12 6.20 3.14
C VAL A 96 1.30 5.84 4.37
N CYS A 97 1.85 4.96 5.18
CA CYS A 97 1.19 4.35 6.32
C CYS A 97 1.70 4.94 7.62
N PRO A 98 0.90 5.75 8.34
CA PRO A 98 1.24 6.19 9.68
C PRO A 98 1.26 5.02 10.68
N PRO A 99 1.97 5.15 11.80
CA PRO A 99 2.18 4.04 12.76
C PRO A 99 0.88 3.43 13.30
N SER A 100 -0.16 4.24 13.50
CA SER A 100 -1.49 3.79 13.96
C SER A 100 -2.21 2.87 12.97
N THR A 101 -1.77 2.82 11.71
CA THR A 101 -2.37 1.99 10.65
C THR A 101 -1.55 0.74 10.33
N LEU A 102 -0.49 0.49 11.12
CA LEU A 102 0.45 -0.63 10.96
C LEU A 102 0.30 -1.69 12.07
N GLU A 103 -0.66 -1.52 12.99
CA GLU A 103 -1.02 -2.56 13.95
C GLU A 103 -1.40 -3.84 13.18
N GLY A 104 -0.65 -4.92 13.41
CA GLY A 104 -0.71 -6.15 12.60
C GLY A 104 0.51 -6.42 11.71
N ALA A 105 1.49 -5.50 11.66
CA ALA A 105 2.62 -5.47 10.72
C ALA A 105 2.16 -5.46 9.25
N PRO A 106 2.77 -4.65 8.36
CA PRO A 106 2.43 -4.70 6.93
C PRO A 106 2.75 -6.08 6.34
N VAL A 107 3.70 -6.79 6.98
CA VAL A 107 4.09 -8.16 6.71
C VAL A 107 4.39 -8.86 8.03
N LYS A 108 3.81 -10.03 8.22
CA LYS A 108 3.93 -10.84 9.44
C LYS A 108 5.42 -11.08 9.76
N GLY A 109 5.87 -10.67 10.95
CA GLY A 109 7.24 -10.92 11.44
C GLY A 109 8.26 -9.79 11.27
N THR A 110 7.90 -8.67 10.64
CA THR A 110 8.80 -7.52 10.51
C THR A 110 8.84 -6.70 11.80
N ARG A 111 10.04 -6.39 12.32
CA ARG A 111 10.22 -5.42 13.41
C ARG A 111 10.14 -4.00 12.88
N LEU A 112 9.15 -3.24 13.35
CA LEU A 112 9.02 -1.82 13.06
C LEU A 112 9.66 -0.97 14.18
N PRO A 113 10.40 0.10 13.86
CA PRO A 113 10.76 1.12 14.83
C PRO A 113 9.51 1.73 15.47
N LYS A 114 9.64 2.24 16.71
CA LYS A 114 8.55 2.98 17.37
C LYS A 114 8.15 4.19 16.51
N ASN A 115 6.85 4.39 16.34
CA ASN A 115 6.28 5.50 15.57
C ASN A 115 6.74 5.57 14.09
N ALA A 116 7.18 4.45 13.52
CA ALA A 116 7.61 4.41 12.13
C ALA A 116 6.45 4.73 11.17
N THR A 117 6.74 5.58 10.19
CA THR A 117 5.94 5.68 8.96
C THR A 117 6.51 4.70 7.95
N VAL A 118 5.66 3.93 7.28
CA VAL A 118 6.08 2.97 6.25
C VAL A 118 5.50 3.39 4.91
N ILE A 119 6.32 3.33 3.87
CA ILE A 119 5.90 3.50 2.49
C ILE A 119 5.73 2.11 1.88
N ILE A 120 4.56 1.81 1.34
CA ILE A 120 4.26 0.53 0.70
C ILE A 120 3.93 0.80 -0.77
N GLU A 121 4.79 0.32 -1.66
CA GLU A 121 4.58 0.31 -3.10
C GLU A 121 3.85 -1.00 -3.43
N VAL A 122 2.69 -0.93 -4.07
CA VAL A 122 1.85 -2.10 -4.36
C VAL A 122 1.45 -2.14 -5.83
N GLU A 123 1.55 -3.33 -6.42
CA GLU A 123 0.86 -3.69 -7.67
C GLU A 123 -0.27 -4.67 -7.32
N LEU A 124 -1.51 -4.27 -7.60
CA LEU A 124 -2.69 -5.10 -7.40
C LEU A 124 -2.88 -5.96 -8.66
N VAL A 125 -2.47 -7.22 -8.57
CA VAL A 125 -2.46 -8.15 -9.71
C VAL A 125 -3.86 -8.66 -10.00
N ASP A 126 -4.59 -9.08 -8.96
CA ASP A 126 -5.92 -9.66 -9.12
C ASP A 126 -6.81 -9.46 -7.89
N VAL A 127 -8.13 -9.57 -8.09
CA VAL A 127 -9.15 -9.48 -7.05
C VAL A 127 -10.18 -10.58 -7.29
N ALA A 128 -10.42 -11.40 -6.27
CA ALA A 128 -11.41 -12.45 -6.29
C ALA A 128 -12.41 -12.27 -5.13
N ALA A 129 -13.69 -12.55 -5.40
CA ALA A 129 -14.70 -12.60 -4.35
C ALA A 129 -14.32 -13.63 -3.26
N PRO A 130 -14.74 -13.41 -2.00
CA PRO A 130 -14.55 -14.39 -0.94
C PRO A 130 -15.17 -15.73 -1.33
N LYS A 131 -14.46 -16.83 -1.03
CA LYS A 131 -14.97 -18.20 -1.15
C LYS A 131 -15.84 -18.58 0.03
#